data_AF-F8UNN3-F1
#
_entry.id   AF-F8UNN3-F1
#
_cell.length_a   1.000
_cell.length_b   1.000
_cell.length_c   1.000
_cell.angle_alpha   90.00
_cell.angle_beta   90.00
_cell.angle_gamma   90.00
#
_symmetry.space_group_name_H-M   'P 1'
#
loop_
_entity.id
_entity.type
_entity.pdbx_description
1 polymer ?
#
loop_
_entity_poly.entity_id
_entity_poly.type
_entity_poly.pdbx_seq_one_letter_code
_entity_poly.pdbx_strand_id
1 'polypeptide(L)'
;LKESSANDRRAYHRYMTQVALLLGADPATAADELEKVVLFETQLVNVSLPEADRHDTSLVYRKMSLPELQQLVPEVQWQEYLQAALGPGIPLQDDEPVVTYGLQYLTEMGRILARTDRRVVHNYMLWRLVMSLMSHMIDEYQRERVEFRKILMGIQSERT
;
A
#
# COMPACT_ATOMS: atom_id res chain seq x y z
N LEU A 1 -11.96 13.02 -7.94
CA LEU A 1 -12.01 11.78 -8.76
C LEU A 1 -13.35 11.73 -9.50
N LYS A 2 -13.35 11.79 -10.84
CA LYS A 2 -14.53 11.73 -11.74
C LYS A 2 -15.15 10.32 -11.77
N GLU A 3 -16.37 10.19 -12.28
CA GLU A 3 -17.22 8.97 -12.31
C GLU A 3 -16.55 7.65 -12.73
N SER A 4 -15.47 7.69 -13.54
CA SER A 4 -14.62 6.52 -13.85
C SER A 4 -14.16 5.78 -12.58
N SER A 5 -13.81 6.53 -11.53
CA SER A 5 -13.22 5.97 -10.30
C SER A 5 -14.15 5.03 -9.52
N ALA A 6 -15.47 5.12 -9.69
CA ALA A 6 -16.41 4.29 -8.94
C ALA A 6 -16.51 2.88 -9.54
N ASN A 7 -16.48 2.78 -10.87
CA ASN A 7 -16.45 1.50 -11.56
C ASN A 7 -15.10 0.82 -11.41
N ASP A 8 -14.00 1.59 -11.48
CA ASP A 8 -12.65 1.07 -11.27
C ASP A 8 -12.47 0.52 -9.84
N ARG A 9 -12.98 1.25 -8.83
CA ARG A 9 -12.98 0.77 -7.43
C ARG A 9 -13.81 -0.49 -7.23
N ARG A 10 -14.99 -0.58 -7.86
CA ARG A 10 -15.82 -1.79 -7.78
C ARG A 10 -15.16 -2.99 -8.47
N ALA A 11 -14.53 -2.78 -9.62
CA ALA A 11 -13.79 -3.82 -10.32
C ALA A 11 -12.59 -4.30 -9.48
N TYR A 12 -11.88 -3.38 -8.84
CA TYR A 12 -10.77 -3.69 -7.96
C TYR A 12 -11.21 -4.47 -6.72
N HIS A 13 -12.28 -4.04 -6.05
CA HIS A 13 -12.85 -4.77 -4.92
C HIS A 13 -13.31 -6.19 -5.30
N ARG A 14 -13.96 -6.34 -6.46
CA ARG A 14 -14.35 -7.67 -6.97
C ARG A 14 -13.13 -8.56 -7.20
N TYR A 15 -12.10 -8.02 -7.84
CA TYR A 15 -10.85 -8.72 -8.10
C TYR A 15 -10.14 -9.15 -6.81
N MET A 16 -10.01 -8.23 -5.83
CA MET A 16 -9.48 -8.54 -4.51
C MET A 16 -10.22 -9.71 -3.86
N THR A 17 -11.55 -9.67 -3.93
CA THR A 17 -12.41 -10.70 -3.35
C THR A 17 -12.20 -12.04 -4.02
N GLN A 18 -12.19 -12.11 -5.36
CA GLN A 18 -11.96 -13.37 -6.07
C GLN A 18 -10.60 -13.99 -5.75
N VAL A 19 -9.54 -13.17 -5.73
CA VAL A 19 -8.20 -13.65 -5.38
C VAL A 19 -8.15 -14.15 -3.94
N ALA A 20 -8.79 -13.45 -3.00
CA ALA A 20 -8.86 -13.90 -1.61
C ALA A 20 -9.61 -15.23 -1.46
N LEU A 21 -10.71 -15.43 -2.19
CA LEU A 21 -11.45 -16.70 -2.20
C LEU A 21 -10.60 -17.86 -2.74
N LEU A 22 -9.83 -17.63 -3.82
CA LEU A 22 -8.90 -18.63 -4.35
C LEU A 22 -7.82 -19.01 -3.34
N LEU A 23 -7.38 -18.05 -2.52
CA LEU A 23 -6.44 -18.28 -1.41
C LEU A 23 -7.09 -18.91 -0.16
N GLY A 24 -8.39 -19.23 -0.21
CA GLY A 24 -9.11 -19.91 0.86
C GLY A 24 -9.75 -18.99 1.91
N ALA A 25 -9.98 -17.71 1.61
CA ALA A 25 -10.72 -16.82 2.49
C ALA A 25 -12.19 -17.24 2.63
N ASP A 26 -12.80 -16.91 3.78
CA ASP A 26 -14.20 -17.19 4.05
C ASP A 26 -15.13 -16.36 3.14
N PRO A 27 -15.97 -17.00 2.30
CA PRO A 27 -16.87 -16.28 1.38
C PRO A 27 -17.88 -15.36 2.07
N ALA A 28 -18.23 -15.64 3.33
CA ALA A 28 -19.20 -14.83 4.06
C ALA A 28 -18.62 -13.48 4.52
N THR A 29 -17.31 -13.39 4.70
CA THR A 29 -16.65 -12.23 5.32
C THR A 29 -15.63 -11.53 4.42
N ALA A 30 -15.09 -12.22 3.41
CA ALA A 30 -14.03 -11.70 2.55
C ALA A 30 -14.38 -10.37 1.88
N ALA A 31 -15.59 -10.23 1.34
CA ALA A 31 -16.01 -9.02 0.65
C ALA A 31 -16.00 -7.78 1.57
N ASP A 32 -16.60 -7.89 2.76
CA ASP A 32 -16.68 -6.80 3.73
C ASP A 32 -15.31 -6.43 4.30
N GLU A 33 -14.44 -7.42 4.52
CA GLU A 33 -13.08 -7.16 4.98
C GLU A 33 -12.24 -6.44 3.93
N LEU A 34 -12.38 -6.83 2.67
CA LEU A 34 -11.63 -6.20 1.58
C LEU A 34 -12.20 -4.83 1.22
N GLU A 35 -13.47 -4.56 1.46
CA GLU A 35 -14.01 -3.21 1.33
C GLU A 35 -13.35 -2.24 2.32
N LYS A 36 -13.13 -2.68 3.57
CA LYS A 36 -12.36 -1.90 4.57
C LYS A 36 -10.93 -1.66 4.10
N VAL A 37 -10.31 -2.63 3.43
CA VAL A 37 -8.96 -2.48 2.84
C VAL A 37 -8.97 -1.44 1.71
N VAL A 38 -9.96 -1.46 0.81
CA VAL A 38 -10.08 -0.46 -0.27
C VAL A 38 -10.29 0.94 0.31
N LEU A 39 -11.10 1.08 1.35
CA LEU A 39 -11.29 2.35 2.05
C LEU A 39 -9.99 2.85 2.70
N PHE A 40 -9.25 1.96 3.34
CA PHE A 40 -7.94 2.28 3.92
C PHE A 40 -6.93 2.72 2.84
N GLU A 41 -6.81 1.97 1.74
CA GLU A 41 -5.94 2.34 0.61
C GLU A 41 -6.35 3.68 0.01
N THR A 42 -7.66 3.96 -0.09
CA THR A 42 -8.16 5.27 -0.55
C THR A 42 -7.70 6.41 0.37
N GLN A 43 -7.70 6.21 1.69
CA GLN A 43 -7.19 7.23 2.63
C GLN A 43 -5.70 7.50 2.41
N LEU A 44 -4.89 6.45 2.23
CA LEU A 44 -3.45 6.58 1.96
C LEU A 44 -3.17 7.31 0.64
N VAL A 45 -3.92 6.98 -0.41
CA VAL A 45 -3.80 7.63 -1.72
C VAL A 45 -4.17 9.12 -1.63
N ASN A 46 -5.21 9.47 -0.87
CA ASN A 46 -5.64 10.87 -0.74
C ASN A 46 -4.61 11.75 -0.02
N VAL A 47 -3.78 11.19 0.86
CA VAL A 47 -2.71 11.93 1.56
C VAL A 47 -1.36 11.85 0.83
N SER A 48 -1.29 11.09 -0.27
CA SER A 48 -0.10 11.00 -1.11
C SER A 48 0.08 12.28 -1.92
N LEU A 49 1.30 12.82 -1.93
CA LEU A 49 1.64 13.99 -2.73
C LEU A 49 1.39 13.70 -4.23
N PRO A 50 0.65 14.57 -4.94
CA PRO A 50 0.52 14.51 -6.39
C PRO A 50 1.89 14.47 -7.07
N GLU A 51 1.98 13.72 -8.16
CA GLU A 51 3.25 13.52 -8.89
C GLU A 51 3.89 14.85 -9.33
N ALA A 52 3.07 15.86 -9.65
CA ALA A 52 3.50 17.20 -10.02
C ALA A 52 4.26 17.94 -8.91
N ASP A 53 3.87 17.74 -7.64
CA ASP A 53 4.48 18.40 -6.49
C ASP A 53 5.78 17.70 -6.04
N ARG A 54 6.09 16.52 -6.61
CA ARG A 54 7.34 15.78 -6.34
C ARG A 54 8.53 16.28 -7.15
N HIS A 55 8.32 17.15 -8.13
CA HIS A 55 9.39 17.64 -9.00
C HIS A 55 10.31 18.67 -8.32
N ASP A 56 9.85 19.38 -7.29
CA ASP A 56 10.68 20.31 -6.53
C ASP A 56 11.32 19.62 -5.32
N THR A 57 12.35 18.82 -5.61
CA THR A 57 13.06 17.99 -4.63
C THR A 57 13.69 18.80 -3.50
N SER A 58 13.92 20.10 -3.69
CA SER A 58 14.48 21.00 -2.68
C SER A 58 13.49 21.32 -1.55
N LEU A 59 12.19 21.44 -1.87
CA LEU A 59 11.15 21.83 -0.92
C LEU A 59 10.70 20.68 -0.02
N VAL A 60 10.80 19.44 -0.52
CA VAL A 60 10.39 18.23 0.18
C VAL A 60 11.53 17.51 0.89
N TYR A 61 12.79 17.88 0.63
CA TYR A 61 13.96 17.33 1.32
C TYR A 61 13.96 17.70 2.81
N ARG A 62 13.87 16.70 3.66
CA ARG A 62 14.00 16.85 5.11
C ARG A 62 15.05 15.88 5.63
N LYS A 63 16.13 16.43 6.20
CA LYS A 63 17.13 15.68 6.95
C LYS A 63 16.87 15.85 8.44
N MET A 64 16.83 14.75 9.17
CA MET A 64 16.64 14.69 10.62
C MET A 64 17.32 13.45 11.17
N SER A 65 17.40 13.32 12.49
CA SER A 65 17.86 12.09 13.15
C SER A 65 16.72 11.06 13.25
N LEU A 66 17.09 9.78 13.37
CA LEU A 66 16.13 8.69 13.53
C LEU A 66 15.21 8.88 14.76
N PRO A 67 15.69 9.35 15.94
CA PRO A 67 14.81 9.67 17.07
C PRO A 67 13.80 10.78 16.77
N GLU A 68 14.17 11.82 16.00
CA GLU A 68 13.23 12.87 15.59
C GLU A 68 12.13 12.31 14.68
N LEU A 69 12.48 11.42 13.74
CA LEU A 69 11.50 10.73 12.91
C LEU A 69 10.54 9.87 13.76
N GLN A 70 11.08 9.17 14.76
CA GLN A 70 10.29 8.33 15.67
C GLN A 70 9.29 9.15 16.51
N GLN A 71 9.64 10.39 16.88
CA GLN A 71 8.72 11.29 17.58
C GLN A 71 7.62 11.83 16.66
N LEU A 72 7.93 12.10 15.39
CA LEU A 72 6.96 12.63 14.42
C LEU A 72 5.96 11.57 13.95
N VAL A 73 6.40 10.32 13.84
CA VAL A 73 5.57 9.19 13.38
C VAL A 73 5.79 7.99 14.31
N PRO A 74 5.18 8.00 15.50
CA PRO A 74 5.37 6.96 16.51
C PRO A 74 4.72 5.63 16.16
N GLU A 75 3.79 5.59 15.19
CA GLU A 75 3.05 4.39 14.80
C GLU A 75 3.91 3.35 14.07
N VAL A 76 5.12 3.72 13.66
CA VAL A 76 6.10 2.84 13.02
C VAL A 76 7.33 2.73 13.93
N GLN A 77 7.77 1.51 14.19
CA GLN A 77 9.04 1.25 14.88
C GLN A 77 10.20 1.39 13.89
N TRP A 78 10.64 2.62 13.64
CA TRP A 78 11.57 2.92 12.55
C TRP A 78 12.93 2.24 12.71
N GLN A 79 13.45 2.15 13.93
CA GLN A 79 14.72 1.48 14.21
C GLN A 79 14.65 0.00 13.85
N GLU A 80 13.61 -0.71 14.30
CA GLU A 80 13.41 -2.13 13.95
C GLU A 80 13.23 -2.32 12.45
N TYR A 81 12.41 -1.47 11.83
CA TYR A 81 12.13 -1.53 10.40
C TYR A 81 13.39 -1.33 9.55
N LEU A 82 14.16 -0.28 9.83
CA LEU A 82 15.38 0.03 9.10
C LEU A 82 16.48 -1.00 9.37
N GLN A 83 16.62 -1.48 10.62
CA GLN A 83 17.60 -2.51 10.95
C GLN A 83 17.30 -3.82 10.23
N ALA A 84 16.02 -4.21 10.15
CA ALA A 84 15.59 -5.39 9.39
C ALA A 84 15.85 -5.24 7.89
N ALA A 85 15.67 -4.04 7.34
CA ALA A 85 15.91 -3.76 5.92
C ALA A 85 17.40 -3.74 5.54
N LEU A 86 18.26 -3.16 6.40
CA LEU A 86 19.71 -3.09 6.18
C LEU A 86 20.40 -4.43 6.48
N GLY A 87 19.80 -5.25 7.34
CA GLY A 87 20.37 -6.53 7.78
C GLY A 87 21.41 -6.37 8.90
N PRO A 88 21.90 -7.50 9.45
CA PRO A 88 22.75 -7.50 10.65
C PRO A 88 24.17 -6.96 10.42
N GLY A 89 24.60 -6.81 9.17
CA GLY A 89 25.95 -6.34 8.81
C GLY A 89 26.13 -4.83 8.86
N ILE A 90 25.05 -4.06 9.05
CA ILE A 90 25.06 -2.60 9.07
C ILE A 90 24.25 -2.16 10.30
N PRO A 91 24.91 -1.95 11.45
CA PRO A 91 24.22 -1.47 12.65
C PRO A 91 23.85 0.01 12.48
N LEU A 92 22.62 0.35 12.87
CA LEU A 92 22.16 1.74 12.96
C LEU A 92 22.76 2.42 14.19
N GLN A 93 23.13 3.69 14.06
CA GLN A 93 23.53 4.52 15.19
C GLN A 93 22.29 5.09 15.89
N ASP A 94 22.42 5.45 17.18
CA ASP A 94 21.30 5.99 17.95
C ASP A 94 20.81 7.35 17.40
N ASP A 95 21.71 8.13 16.79
CA ASP A 95 21.44 9.43 16.15
C ASP A 95 21.50 9.37 14.62
N GLU A 96 21.26 8.19 14.03
CA GLU A 96 21.39 7.94 12.59
C GLU A 96 20.69 9.03 11.76
N PRO A 97 21.41 9.72 10.85
CA PRO A 97 20.81 10.73 10.02
C PRO A 97 19.94 10.11 8.92
N VAL A 98 18.67 10.46 8.90
CA VAL A 98 17.70 10.02 7.89
C VAL A 98 17.27 11.19 7.01
N VAL A 99 17.05 10.90 5.73
CA VAL A 99 16.51 11.85 4.76
C VAL A 99 15.17 11.33 4.27
N THR A 100 14.14 12.17 4.34
CA THR A 100 12.81 11.87 3.81
C THR A 100 12.36 12.96 2.84
N TYR A 101 11.71 12.53 1.76
CA TYR A 101 11.07 13.40 0.76
C TYR A 101 9.55 13.47 0.95
N GLY A 102 9.02 12.81 1.98
CA GLY A 102 7.59 12.61 2.17
C GLY A 102 7.16 12.79 3.61
N LEU A 103 7.79 13.71 4.36
CA LEU A 103 7.52 13.85 5.79
C LEU A 103 6.03 14.09 6.10
N GLN A 104 5.37 14.92 5.29
CA GLN A 104 3.94 15.17 5.41
C GLN A 104 3.13 13.88 5.19
N TYR A 105 3.46 13.11 4.16
CA TYR A 105 2.83 11.81 3.90
C TYR A 105 3.02 10.85 5.08
N LEU A 106 4.25 10.73 5.60
CA LEU A 106 4.55 9.85 6.74
C LEU A 106 3.75 10.24 7.99
N THR A 107 3.59 11.54 8.23
CA THR A 107 2.82 12.08 9.35
C THR A 107 1.33 11.77 9.21
N GLU A 108 0.74 12.02 8.04
CA GLU A 108 -0.67 11.70 7.80
C GLU A 108 -0.92 10.19 7.77
N MET A 109 0.02 9.41 7.23
CA MET A 109 0.00 7.95 7.27
C MET A 109 0.00 7.45 8.72
N GLY A 110 0.85 8.00 9.59
CA GLY A 110 0.86 7.69 11.03
C GLY A 110 -0.53 7.91 11.66
N ARG A 111 -1.15 9.06 11.41
CA ARG A 111 -2.51 9.36 11.89
C ARG A 111 -3.57 8.41 11.34
N ILE A 112 -3.45 8.00 10.07
CA ILE A 112 -4.33 7.01 9.46
C ILE A 112 -4.14 5.64 10.12
N LEU A 113 -2.90 5.23 10.38
CA LEU A 113 -2.59 3.97 11.06
C LEU A 113 -3.15 3.96 12.50
N ALA A 114 -2.98 5.04 13.25
CA ALA A 114 -3.44 5.16 14.64
C ALA A 114 -4.97 4.97 14.79
N ARG A 115 -5.75 5.35 13.78
CA ARG A 115 -7.22 5.23 13.79
C ARG A 115 -7.76 3.99 13.08
N THR A 116 -6.90 3.24 12.39
CA THR A 116 -7.32 2.09 11.60
C THR A 116 -7.20 0.81 12.41
N ASP A 117 -8.21 -0.06 12.32
CA ASP A 117 -8.16 -1.37 12.94
C ASP A 117 -6.95 -2.18 12.42
N ARG A 118 -6.19 -2.77 13.35
CA ARG A 118 -4.98 -3.53 13.02
C ARG A 118 -5.22 -4.67 12.03
N ARG A 119 -6.39 -5.30 12.06
CA ARG A 119 -6.80 -6.34 11.09
C ARG A 119 -6.86 -5.77 9.67
N VAL A 120 -7.37 -4.55 9.50
CA VAL A 120 -7.43 -3.89 8.18
C VAL A 120 -6.03 -3.60 7.67
N VAL A 121 -5.13 -3.10 8.54
CA VAL A 121 -3.73 -2.86 8.18
C VAL A 121 -3.02 -4.16 7.76
N HIS A 122 -3.21 -5.26 8.51
CA HIS A 122 -2.65 -6.55 8.14
C HIS A 122 -3.21 -7.07 6.81
N ASN A 123 -4.53 -7.01 6.62
CA ASN A 123 -5.16 -7.45 5.37
C ASN A 123 -4.65 -6.63 4.18
N TYR A 124 -4.44 -5.32 4.35
CA TYR A 124 -3.80 -4.47 3.34
C TYR A 124 -2.37 -4.93 3.02
N MET A 125 -1.53 -5.16 4.03
CA MET A 125 -0.14 -5.61 3.82
C MET A 125 -0.09 -6.98 3.12
N LEU A 126 -0.94 -7.92 3.52
CA LEU A 126 -1.09 -9.21 2.86
C LEU A 126 -1.54 -9.05 1.40
N TRP A 127 -2.50 -8.18 1.14
CA TRP A 127 -2.94 -7.89 -0.22
C TRP A 127 -1.81 -7.32 -1.09
N ARG A 128 -0.99 -6.39 -0.56
CA ARG A 128 0.19 -5.86 -1.26
C ARG A 128 1.21 -6.95 -1.58
N LEU A 129 1.43 -7.88 -0.65
CA LEU A 129 2.29 -9.05 -0.86
C LEU A 129 1.72 -9.95 -1.95
N VAL A 130 0.43 -10.32 -1.87
CA VAL A 130 -0.24 -11.12 -2.89
C VAL A 130 -0.05 -10.49 -4.26
N MET A 131 -0.35 -9.20 -4.41
CA MET A 131 -0.17 -8.44 -5.66
C MET A 131 1.26 -8.52 -6.22
N SER A 132 2.29 -8.51 -5.37
CA SER A 132 3.69 -8.67 -5.80
C SER A 132 4.01 -10.09 -6.29
N LEU A 133 3.35 -11.10 -5.72
CA LEU A 133 3.53 -12.52 -6.08
C LEU A 133 2.65 -12.94 -7.26
N MET A 134 1.61 -12.17 -7.58
CA MET A 134 0.65 -12.52 -8.63
C MET A 134 1.28 -12.73 -10.00
N SER A 135 2.43 -12.14 -10.32
CA SER A 135 3.16 -12.42 -11.57
C SER A 135 3.76 -13.83 -11.65
N HIS A 136 3.86 -14.52 -10.52
CA HIS A 136 4.50 -15.82 -10.38
C HIS A 136 3.51 -16.94 -10.02
N MET A 137 2.23 -16.62 -9.85
CA MET A 137 1.18 -17.59 -9.55
C MET A 137 0.67 -18.32 -10.80
N ILE A 138 0.13 -19.53 -10.61
CA ILE A 138 -0.40 -20.41 -11.66
C ILE A 138 -1.59 -19.79 -12.41
N ASP A 139 -1.90 -20.33 -13.59
CA ASP A 139 -2.82 -19.77 -14.58
C ASP A 139 -4.19 -19.33 -14.05
N GLU A 140 -4.75 -20.04 -13.06
CA GLU A 140 -6.04 -19.70 -12.45
C GLU A 140 -6.02 -18.29 -11.81
N TYR A 141 -4.92 -17.91 -11.15
CA TYR A 141 -4.72 -16.58 -10.60
C TYR A 141 -4.40 -15.54 -11.69
N GLN A 142 -3.76 -15.96 -12.78
CA GLN A 142 -3.48 -15.08 -13.93
C GLN A 142 -4.76 -14.68 -14.66
N ARG A 143 -5.76 -15.57 -14.75
CA ARG A 143 -7.06 -15.26 -15.39
C ARG A 143 -7.77 -14.11 -14.70
N GLU A 144 -7.88 -14.15 -13.37
CA GLU A 144 -8.49 -13.05 -12.59
C GLU A 144 -7.73 -11.72 -12.78
N ARG A 145 -6.39 -11.79 -12.85
CA ARG A 145 -5.53 -10.62 -13.11
C ARG A 145 -5.71 -10.06 -14.51
N VAL A 146 -5.91 -10.93 -15.51
CA VAL A 146 -6.20 -10.53 -16.89
C VAL A 146 -7.56 -9.87 -16.96
N GLU A 147 -8.61 -10.45 -16.37
CA GLU A 147 -9.94 -9.85 -16.33
C GLU A 147 -9.95 -8.48 -15.63
N PHE A 148 -9.23 -8.34 -14.52
CA PHE A 148 -9.06 -7.05 -13.86
C PHE A 148 -8.32 -6.03 -14.74
N ARG A 149 -7.24 -6.43 -15.41
CA ARG A 149 -6.50 -5.54 -16.34
C ARG A 149 -7.35 -5.14 -17.55
N LYS A 150 -8.20 -6.02 -18.08
CA LYS A 150 -9.15 -5.69 -19.15
C LYS A 150 -10.12 -4.60 -18.72
N ILE A 151 -10.63 -4.66 -17.49
CA ILE A 151 -11.54 -3.63 -16.95
C ILE A 151 -10.79 -2.30 -16.75
N LEU A 152 -9.61 -2.34 -16.14
CA LEU A 152 -8.88 -1.14 -15.74
C LEU A 152 -8.20 -0.40 -16.90
N MET A 153 -7.77 -1.13 -17.94
CA MET A 153 -7.11 -0.55 -19.12
C MET A 153 -8.02 -0.48 -20.34
N GLY A 154 -9.25 -1.02 -20.27
CA GLY A 154 -10.17 -1.10 -21.42
C GLY A 154 -9.69 -2.01 -22.56
N ILE A 155 -8.65 -2.83 -22.32
CA ILE A 155 -8.02 -3.65 -23.37
C ILE A 155 -8.88 -4.89 -23.62
N GLN A 156 -9.61 -4.91 -24.72
CA GLN A 156 -10.21 -6.13 -25.26
C GLN A 156 -9.10 -6.98 -25.93
N SER A 157 -8.61 -7.99 -25.21
CA SER A 157 -7.68 -9.03 -25.68
C SER A 157 -6.20 -8.63 -25.83
N GLU A 158 -5.30 -9.47 -25.31
CA GLU A 158 -3.92 -9.54 -25.80
C GLU A 158 -3.96 -9.95 -27.28
N ARG A 159 -3.19 -9.26 -28.12
CA ARG A 159 -2.82 -9.77 -29.44
C ARG A 159 -1.83 -10.90 -29.21
N THR A 160 -2.23 -12.09 -29.66
CA THR A 160 -1.46 -13.32 -29.74
C THR A 160 -0.13 -13.14 -30.44
#